data_AF-A0A7W6APP3-F1
#
_entry.id   AF-A0A7W6APP3-F1
#
_cell.length_a   1.000
_cell.length_b   1.000
_cell.length_c   1.000
_cell.angle_alpha   90.00
_cell.angle_beta   90.00
_cell.angle_gamma   90.00
#
_symmetry.space_group_name_H-M   'P 1'
#
loop_
_entity.id
_entity.type
_entity.pdbx_description
1 polymer ?
#
loop_
_entity_poly.entity_id
_entity_poly.type
_entity_poly.pdbx_seq_one_letter_code
_entity_poly.pdbx_strand_id
1 'polypeptide(L)'
;MEATTLAKLQTLRTEANSLRDAFDAFAHRLDALITEQTPKDAPPASSDDWKRDDGRLNDQGVAAMEAMFEAGRTVTEIAKEFDITVSAASHRKRIWQAKPAAAR
;
A
#
# COMPACT_ATOMS: atom_id res chain seq x y z
N MET A 1 -18.73 -0.21 46.03
CA MET A 1 -18.77 -0.62 44.60
C MET A 1 -19.31 -2.03 44.56
N GLU A 2 -20.47 -2.22 43.93
CA GLU A 2 -21.19 -3.51 43.88
C GLU A 2 -20.34 -4.57 43.16
N ALA A 3 -20.20 -5.76 43.75
CA ALA A 3 -19.44 -6.88 43.17
C ALA A 3 -19.93 -7.24 41.76
N THR A 4 -21.22 -7.04 41.51
CA THR A 4 -21.90 -7.22 40.21
C THR A 4 -21.40 -6.26 39.13
N THR A 5 -21.02 -5.04 39.51
CA THR A 5 -20.47 -4.04 38.57
C THR A 5 -19.04 -4.40 38.17
N LEU A 6 -18.24 -4.91 39.11
CA LEU A 6 -16.88 -5.36 38.85
C LEU A 6 -16.86 -6.58 37.91
N ALA A 7 -17.76 -7.55 38.14
CA ALA A 7 -17.89 -8.73 37.28
C ALA A 7 -18.27 -8.35 35.83
N LYS A 8 -19.24 -7.43 35.65
CA LYS A 8 -19.63 -6.96 34.31
C LYS A 8 -18.48 -6.26 33.57
N LEU A 9 -17.69 -5.44 34.27
CA LEU A 9 -16.52 -4.78 33.68
C LEU A 9 -15.43 -5.78 33.29
N GLN A 10 -15.25 -6.85 34.07
CA GLN A 10 -14.32 -7.93 33.72
C GLN A 10 -14.79 -8.70 32.48
N THR A 11 -16.08 -9.00 32.36
CA THR A 11 -16.65 -9.61 31.15
C THR A 11 -16.42 -8.72 29.92
N LEU A 12 -16.73 -7.43 30.03
CA LEU A 12 -16.54 -6.47 28.94
C LEU A 12 -15.07 -6.38 28.50
N ARG A 13 -14.14 -6.44 29.46
CA ARG A 13 -12.70 -6.48 29.19
C ARG A 13 -12.29 -7.74 28.42
N THR A 14 -12.81 -8.90 28.82
CA THR A 14 -12.53 -10.17 28.14
C THR A 14 -13.09 -10.17 26.72
N GLU A 15 -14.30 -9.65 26.52
CA GLU A 15 -14.89 -9.49 25.20
C GLU A 15 -14.03 -8.56 24.32
N ALA A 16 -13.59 -7.41 24.86
CA ALA A 16 -12.73 -6.48 24.13
C ALA A 16 -11.38 -7.12 23.73
N ASN A 17 -10.77 -7.91 24.61
CA ASN A 17 -9.54 -8.66 24.29
C ASN A 17 -9.78 -9.69 23.18
N SER A 18 -10.89 -10.44 23.24
CA SER A 18 -11.23 -11.41 22.19
C SER A 18 -11.44 -10.74 20.83
N LEU A 19 -11.99 -9.53 20.81
CA LEU A 19 -12.17 -8.75 19.59
C LEU A 19 -10.83 -8.32 19.01
N ARG A 20 -9.88 -7.92 19.86
CA ARG A 20 -8.52 -7.59 19.47
C ARG A 20 -7.81 -8.81 18.86
N ASP A 21 -7.87 -9.96 19.52
CA ASP A 21 -7.25 -11.19 19.02
C ASP A 21 -7.84 -11.60 17.66
N ALA A 22 -9.15 -11.43 17.47
CA ALA A 22 -9.81 -11.68 16.19
C ALA A 22 -9.35 -10.69 15.10
N PHE A 23 -9.16 -9.42 15.44
CA PHE A 23 -8.61 -8.41 14.53
C PHE A 23 -7.16 -8.71 14.15
N ASP A 24 -6.32 -9.11 15.10
CA ASP A 24 -4.92 -9.48 14.84
C ASP A 24 -4.85 -10.70 13.91
N ALA A 25 -5.70 -11.70 14.12
CA ALA A 25 -5.80 -12.86 13.24
C ALA A 25 -6.30 -12.49 11.83
N PHE A 26 -7.23 -11.54 11.73
CA PHE A 26 -7.70 -11.02 10.44
C PHE A 26 -6.60 -10.25 9.70
N ALA A 27 -5.86 -9.40 10.40
CA ALA A 27 -4.73 -8.66 9.84
C ALA A 27 -3.66 -9.62 9.30
N HIS A 28 -3.28 -10.64 10.07
CA HIS A 28 -2.35 -11.67 9.61
C HIS A 28 -2.86 -12.41 8.37
N ARG A 29 -4.16 -12.69 8.29
CA ARG A 29 -4.74 -13.36 7.12
C ARG A 29 -4.77 -12.45 5.90
N LEU A 30 -5.01 -11.15 6.09
CA LEU A 30 -4.86 -10.15 5.04
C LEU A 30 -3.40 -10.08 4.56
N ASP A 31 -2.43 -10.04 5.45
CA ASP A 31 -1.01 -10.02 5.09
C ASP A 31 -0.60 -11.27 4.32
N ALA A 32 -1.10 -12.44 4.73
CA ALA A 32 -0.88 -13.70 4.01
C ALA A 32 -1.51 -13.66 2.61
N LEU A 33 -2.74 -13.17 2.47
CA LEU A 33 -3.41 -13.03 1.17
C LEU A 33 -2.73 -12.01 0.28
N ILE A 34 -2.27 -10.89 0.85
CA ILE A 34 -1.44 -9.91 0.14
C ILE A 34 -0.18 -10.60 -0.34
N THR A 35 0.52 -11.33 0.51
CA THR A 35 1.76 -12.07 0.14
C THR A 35 1.51 -13.12 -0.94
N GLU A 36 0.40 -13.86 -0.87
CA GLU A 36 0.01 -14.88 -1.86
C GLU A 36 -0.42 -14.28 -3.20
N GLN A 37 -1.06 -13.11 -3.20
CA GLN A 37 -1.50 -12.40 -4.40
C GLN A 37 -0.50 -11.40 -4.94
N THR A 38 0.55 -11.09 -4.19
CA THR A 38 1.66 -10.26 -4.64
C THR A 38 2.55 -11.14 -5.52
N PRO A 39 2.62 -10.92 -6.85
CA PRO A 39 3.56 -11.64 -7.69
C PRO A 39 4.96 -11.53 -7.11
N LYS A 40 5.80 -12.55 -7.30
CA LYS A 40 7.19 -12.57 -6.81
C LYS A 40 8.04 -11.38 -7.32
N ASP A 41 7.52 -10.65 -8.32
CA ASP A 41 8.07 -9.43 -8.93
C ASP A 41 7.27 -8.15 -8.61
N ALA A 42 6.28 -8.19 -7.70
CA ALA A 42 5.54 -6.98 -7.35
C ALA A 42 6.40 -6.07 -6.44
N PRO A 43 6.46 -4.76 -6.77
CA PRO A 43 7.34 -3.82 -6.08
C PRO A 43 6.93 -3.61 -4.62
N PRO A 44 7.88 -3.31 -3.72
CA PRO A 44 7.64 -3.15 -2.29
C PRO A 44 6.60 -2.05 -2.03
N ALA A 45 5.79 -2.24 -0.97
CA ALA A 45 4.63 -1.41 -0.64
C ALA A 45 4.97 -0.06 0.02
N SER A 46 6.24 0.31 0.15
CA SER A 46 6.68 1.55 0.79
C SER A 46 7.22 2.54 -0.26
N SER A 47 6.77 3.80 -0.20
CA SER A 47 7.21 4.86 -1.12
C SER A 47 8.69 5.21 -0.98
N ASP A 48 9.28 4.91 0.18
CA ASP A 48 10.68 5.21 0.49
C ASP A 48 11.64 4.29 -0.28
N ASP A 49 11.22 3.05 -0.58
CA ASP A 49 12.01 2.10 -1.37
C ASP A 49 11.96 2.37 -2.88
N TRP A 50 11.17 3.35 -3.33
CA TRP A 50 11.01 3.66 -4.77
C TRP A 50 11.96 4.75 -5.26
N LYS A 51 12.67 5.42 -4.34
CA LYS A 51 13.61 6.50 -4.63
C LYS A 51 15.03 6.01 -4.37
N ARG A 52 15.96 6.42 -5.24
CA ARG A 52 17.40 6.27 -5.04
C ARG A 52 17.89 7.37 -4.09
N ASP A 53 19.13 7.25 -3.61
CA ASP A 53 19.79 8.27 -2.78
C ASP A 53 19.86 9.66 -3.45
N ASP A 54 19.76 9.73 -4.79
CA ASP A 54 19.72 10.98 -5.56
C ASP A 54 18.30 11.59 -5.68
N GLY A 55 17.30 11.00 -5.02
CA GLY A 55 15.90 11.42 -5.05
C GLY A 55 15.15 11.04 -6.34
N ARG A 56 15.79 10.36 -7.29
CA ARG A 56 15.13 9.87 -8.53
C ARG A 56 14.52 8.50 -8.30
N LEU A 57 13.47 8.17 -9.06
CA LEU A 57 12.87 6.84 -8.98
C LEU A 57 13.86 5.76 -9.44
N ASN A 58 13.93 4.67 -8.69
CA ASN A 58 14.59 3.44 -9.13
C ASN A 58 13.69 2.67 -10.10
N ASP A 59 14.19 1.55 -10.64
CA ASP A 59 13.44 0.74 -11.62
C ASP A 59 12.13 0.19 -11.04
N GLN A 60 12.08 -0.09 -9.73
CA GLN A 60 10.85 -0.51 -9.04
C GLN A 60 9.83 0.61 -8.94
N GLY A 61 10.25 1.82 -8.56
CA GLY A 61 9.40 3.00 -8.51
C GLY A 61 8.87 3.38 -9.89
N VAL A 62 9.68 3.18 -10.93
CA VAL A 62 9.25 3.29 -12.32
C VAL A 62 8.15 2.28 -12.65
N ALA A 63 8.36 1.00 -12.34
CA ALA A 63 7.40 -0.05 -12.66
C ALA A 63 6.07 0.14 -11.90
N ALA A 64 6.13 0.52 -10.63
CA ALA A 64 4.97 0.85 -9.82
C ALA A 64 4.17 2.02 -10.42
N MET A 65 4.87 3.07 -10.87
CA MET A 65 4.22 4.22 -11.50
C MET A 65 3.55 3.87 -12.83
N GLU A 66 4.17 3.01 -13.63
CA GLU A 66 3.62 2.51 -14.89
C GLU A 66 2.39 1.63 -14.65
N ALA A 67 2.40 0.75 -13.64
CA ALA A 67 1.24 -0.05 -13.24
C ALA A 67 0.05 0.82 -12.79
N MET A 68 0.30 1.93 -12.08
CA MET A 68 -0.76 2.88 -11.71
C MET A 68 -1.34 3.61 -12.93
N PHE A 69 -0.52 3.94 -13.93
CA PHE A 69 -1.03 4.50 -15.18
C PHE A 69 -1.89 3.50 -15.95
N GLU A 70 -1.49 2.22 -16.00
CA GLU A 70 -2.28 1.14 -16.62
C GLU A 70 -3.61 0.94 -15.88
N ALA A 71 -3.61 1.04 -14.54
CA ALA A 71 -4.81 1.01 -13.71
C ALA A 71 -5.73 2.25 -13.87
N GLY A 72 -5.38 3.21 -14.74
CA GLY A 72 -6.19 4.39 -15.03
C GLY A 72 -6.11 5.51 -13.99
N ARG A 73 -5.15 5.45 -13.05
CA ARG A 73 -4.95 6.51 -12.05
C ARG A 73 -4.54 7.82 -12.71
N THR A 74 -4.94 8.94 -12.10
CA THR A 74 -4.61 10.27 -12.59
C THR A 74 -3.18 10.66 -12.24
N VAL A 75 -2.60 11.57 -13.03
CA VAL A 75 -1.25 12.08 -12.79
C VAL A 75 -1.13 12.76 -11.42
N THR A 76 -2.19 13.41 -10.96
CA THR A 76 -2.23 14.11 -9.66
C THR A 76 -2.22 13.12 -8.50
N GLU A 77 -2.97 12.01 -8.60
CA GLU A 77 -2.98 10.95 -7.58
C GLU A 77 -1.61 10.29 -7.47
N ILE A 78 -1.02 9.93 -8.61
CA ILE A 78 0.31 9.33 -8.67
C ILE A 78 1.39 10.28 -8.13
N ALA A 79 1.33 11.57 -8.47
CA ALA A 79 2.29 12.55 -7.96
C ALA A 79 2.25 12.66 -6.43
N LYS A 80 1.05 12.59 -5.84
CA LYS A 80 0.87 12.59 -4.39
C LYS A 80 1.38 11.29 -3.75
N GLU A 81 1.10 10.15 -4.36
CA GLU A 81 1.48 8.83 -3.83
C GLU A 81 3.00 8.58 -3.87
N PHE A 82 3.68 9.14 -4.87
CA PHE A 82 5.15 9.06 -5.00
C PHE A 82 5.89 10.24 -4.34
N ASP A 83 5.17 11.20 -3.77
CA ASP A 83 5.72 12.46 -3.27
C ASP A 83 6.67 13.11 -4.30
N ILE A 84 6.15 13.37 -5.50
CA ILE A 84 6.84 14.05 -6.59
C ILE A 84 5.97 15.16 -7.16
N THR A 85 6.57 16.01 -7.99
CA THR A 85 5.83 17.05 -8.70
C THR A 85 4.89 16.47 -9.76
N VAL A 86 3.74 17.10 -9.97
CA VAL A 86 2.79 16.76 -11.05
C VAL A 86 3.47 16.83 -12.43
N SER A 87 4.44 17.74 -12.61
CA SER A 87 5.22 17.83 -13.84
C SER A 87 6.13 16.62 -14.05
N ALA A 88 6.75 16.08 -13.00
CA ALA A 88 7.54 14.86 -13.07
C ALA A 88 6.67 13.63 -13.41
N ALA A 89 5.51 13.50 -12.77
CA ALA A 89 4.55 12.44 -13.10
C ALA A 89 4.01 12.57 -14.54
N SER A 90 3.71 13.79 -15.00
CA SER A 90 3.28 14.05 -16.39
C SER A 90 4.36 13.67 -17.40
N HIS A 91 5.61 14.03 -17.11
CA HIS A 91 6.78 13.69 -17.92
C HIS A 91 6.91 12.16 -18.06
N ARG A 92 6.71 11.43 -16.96
CA ARG A 92 6.77 9.96 -16.95
C ARG A 92 5.63 9.34 -17.74
N LYS A 93 4.40 9.83 -17.58
CA LYS A 93 3.24 9.36 -18.36
C LYS A 93 3.49 9.45 -19.87
N ARG A 94 4.07 10.55 -20.33
CA ARG A 94 4.43 10.72 -21.75
C ARG A 94 5.48 9.71 -22.23
N ILE A 95 6.49 9.40 -21.40
CA ILE A 95 7.49 8.37 -21.74
C ILE A 95 6.83 6.99 -21.84
N TRP A 96 5.98 6.65 -20.86
CA TRP A 96 5.24 5.39 -20.84
C TRP A 96 4.32 5.25 -22.07
N GLN A 97 3.57 6.29 -22.42
CA GLN A 97 2.73 6.34 -23.63
C GLN A 97 3.51 6.24 -24.95
N ALA A 98 4.81 6.51 -24.94
CA ALA A 98 5.68 6.36 -26.11
C ALA A 98 6.33 4.97 -26.20
N LYS A 99 6.30 4.15 -25.14
CA LYS A 99 6.81 2.77 -25.18
C LYS A 99 5.95 1.92 -26.11
N PRO A 100 6.50 1.01 -26.93
CA PRO A 100 5.69 0.07 -27.72
C PRO A 100 4.89 -0.85 -26.79
N ALA A 101 3.65 -1.21 -27.18
CA ALA A 101 2.75 -2.01 -26.34
C ALA A 101 3.28 -3.42 -25.97
N ALA A 102 4.27 -3.94 -26.72
CA ALA A 102 4.98 -5.18 -26.39
C ALA A 102 6.03 -5.04 -25.28
N ALA A 103 6.31 -3.80 -24.84
CA ALA A 103 7.28 -3.45 -23.80
C ALA A 103 6.63 -2.67 -22.63
N ARG A 104 5.29 -2.71 -22.56
CA ARG A 104 4.47 -2.20 -21.47
C ARG A 104 3.94 -3.37 -20.66
#